data_AF-A0A1P8WFN5-F1
#
_entry.id   AF-A0A1P8WFN5-F1
#
_cell.length_a   1.000
_cell.length_b   1.000
_cell.length_c   1.000
_cell.angle_alpha   90.00
_cell.angle_beta   90.00
_cell.angle_gamma   90.00
#
_symmetry.space_group_name_H-M   'P 1'
#
loop_
_entity.id
_entity.type
_entity.pdbx_description
1 polymer ?
#
loop_
_entity_poly.entity_id
_entity_poly.type
_entity_poly.pdbx_seq_one_letter_code
_entity_poly.pdbx_strand_id
1 'polypeptide(L)'
;MMQFPRMAGLVALLVCPGLCDEASQRKETTSPDHSAFQQDIVGLWMMGQSLCEGAESVPVVTPTDSGWGNIMFHRGVRTWAARQHCVEPEKRPDAQFTFAPLTATQSGGLGETIANGMADHLKSRLVASLSGTTQKRTQNPQLLVTYAGQGGRLIDELSSVDQSNDARTPENRRHGGGYYKTSLDDARRAYVQAESLGKTFSIAALIWMQGEANGGPTGGINPSRWGEELQRPDGQEWYRDRLVDYRQQWSRDLKLITGQADDIPMFTYQTQGPAGEAQLMAADRDANITMVGPHYMIPSGVNSRYASRHGDPIHMSADGERWYGEQVAKVIHRTLVEGEDWQPLRPLAASLASDRGSVVAEFDVPRPPLVLDKSFLAGEQYPLGDAFHSLYGFQIRDANRAVLAIKDVEIKSPTSVRIRLKSPVKEGTTCTLSYGLPYAGQLGKILEIQKGPPRDTEPTTELVIAGPLDNRLKRLQAEGAFHVTNMDSGDNYARAPIRQVTEVDGNIILSFENRERRNGKDFAVGQTLTALRCFSYGNLRDSDPEQAIHKFGDTAYGTRAGQPYPLWNWCVLFNRFPIIEE
;
A
#
# COMPACT_ATOMS: atom_id res chain seq x y z
N MET A 1 20.12 84.03 -15.83
CA MET A 1 19.51 83.64 -14.53
C MET A 1 19.69 82.12 -14.43
N MET A 2 20.31 81.55 -13.40
CA MET A 2 19.88 81.47 -11.99
C MET A 2 18.50 80.79 -11.88
N GLN A 3 18.30 79.69 -11.14
CA GLN A 3 19.23 78.97 -10.24
C GLN A 3 18.85 77.46 -10.06
N PHE A 4 19.85 76.62 -9.74
CA PHE A 4 19.75 75.25 -9.17
C PHE A 4 19.58 75.31 -7.63
N PRO A 5 19.55 74.19 -6.85
CA PRO A 5 19.47 72.75 -7.15
C PRO A 5 18.11 72.17 -6.62
N ARG A 6 17.82 70.91 -6.23
CA ARG A 6 18.50 69.64 -5.84
C ARG A 6 17.69 68.43 -6.42
N MET A 7 18.00 67.13 -6.25
CA MET A 7 18.93 66.42 -5.34
C MET A 7 19.56 65.17 -6.01
N ALA A 8 20.51 64.55 -5.30
CA ALA A 8 21.41 63.49 -5.75
C ALA A 8 20.79 62.31 -6.53
N GLY A 9 21.62 61.70 -7.38
CA GLY A 9 21.45 60.32 -7.87
C GLY A 9 22.82 59.61 -7.89
N LEU A 10 22.81 58.31 -8.15
CA LEU A 10 23.99 57.58 -8.64
C LEU A 10 23.54 56.41 -9.53
N VAL A 11 24.39 56.03 -10.48
CA VAL A 11 24.12 54.98 -11.48
C VAL A 11 24.60 53.62 -10.95
N ALA A 12 23.83 52.57 -11.21
CA ALA A 12 24.27 51.18 -11.10
C ALA A 12 24.35 50.56 -12.51
N LEU A 13 25.41 49.81 -12.80
CA LEU A 13 25.59 49.08 -14.07
C LEU A 13 24.82 47.75 -14.03
N LEU A 14 24.40 47.26 -15.21
CA LEU A 14 23.92 45.89 -15.37
C LEU A 14 25.08 44.89 -15.31
N VAL A 15 24.88 43.81 -14.56
CA VAL A 15 25.52 42.50 -14.79
C VAL A 15 24.47 41.43 -14.54
N CYS A 16 24.31 40.47 -15.45
CA CYS A 16 23.46 39.29 -15.26
C CYS A 16 24.34 38.09 -14.86
N PRO A 17 23.95 37.36 -13.82
CA PRO A 17 23.53 35.96 -13.96
C PRO A 17 22.19 35.71 -13.22
N GLY A 18 21.56 34.53 -13.25
CA GLY A 18 21.89 33.32 -14.01
C GLY A 18 21.87 32.04 -13.15
N LEU A 19 20.75 31.30 -13.23
CA LEU A 19 20.47 29.95 -12.71
C LEU A 19 20.31 29.75 -11.18
N CYS A 20 19.38 28.85 -10.88
CA CYS A 20 19.23 27.94 -9.73
C CYS A 20 19.42 28.47 -8.30
N ASP A 21 18.30 28.65 -7.58
CA ASP A 21 18.23 28.34 -6.14
C ASP A 21 16.76 28.08 -5.71
N GLU A 22 16.26 26.85 -5.93
CA GLU A 22 15.08 26.31 -5.20
C GLU A 22 15.57 25.31 -4.15
N ALA A 23 16.36 25.81 -3.21
CA ALA A 23 16.85 25.03 -2.09
C ALA A 23 15.72 24.74 -1.07
N SER A 24 15.45 23.45 -0.87
CA SER A 24 14.61 22.86 0.19
C SER A 24 14.20 23.80 1.33
N GLN A 25 12.93 24.23 1.31
CA GLN A 25 12.31 24.84 2.49
C GLN A 25 12.20 23.78 3.58
N ARG A 26 13.02 23.91 4.63
CA ARG A 26 12.88 23.09 5.84
C ARG A 26 11.51 23.32 6.45
N LYS A 27 10.86 22.22 6.87
CA LYS A 27 9.58 22.26 7.59
C LYS A 27 9.72 23.13 8.83
N GLU A 28 8.94 24.21 8.92
CA GLU A 28 8.76 24.92 10.18
C GLU A 28 7.94 24.04 11.13
N THR A 29 8.57 23.59 12.21
CA THR A 29 7.92 22.78 13.24
C THR A 29 6.93 23.65 14.02
N THR A 30 5.63 23.39 13.86
CA THR A 30 4.56 24.05 14.62
C THR A 30 4.65 23.76 16.12
N SER A 31 4.10 24.66 16.93
CA SER A 31 4.24 24.63 18.39
C SER A 31 3.58 23.40 19.02
N PRO A 32 4.24 22.68 19.95
CA PRO A 32 3.77 21.40 20.47
C PRO A 32 2.78 21.56 21.65
N ASP A 33 1.64 22.23 21.45
CA ASP A 33 0.55 22.17 22.44
C ASP A 33 -0.85 22.30 21.83
N HIS A 34 -1.29 21.24 21.15
CA HIS A 34 -2.66 20.68 21.14
C HIS A 34 -2.72 19.40 20.30
N SER A 35 -1.89 18.40 20.64
CA SER A 35 -1.94 17.10 19.97
C SER A 35 -3.33 16.49 20.11
N ALA A 36 -3.95 16.05 19.01
CA ALA A 36 -5.29 15.44 19.02
C ALA A 36 -5.41 14.27 20.03
N PHE A 37 -4.31 13.58 20.33
CA PHE A 37 -4.23 12.54 21.35
C PHE A 37 -4.41 13.01 22.81
N GLN A 38 -4.62 14.32 23.06
CA GLN A 38 -4.96 14.89 24.37
C GLN A 38 -6.45 14.72 24.77
N GLN A 39 -7.33 14.28 23.86
CA GLN A 39 -8.78 14.17 24.11
C GLN A 39 -9.20 12.79 24.64
N ASP A 40 -10.35 12.69 25.32
CA ASP A 40 -10.84 11.41 25.88
C ASP A 40 -11.07 10.34 24.80
N ILE A 41 -11.58 10.77 23.64
CA ILE A 41 -11.87 9.94 22.46
C ILE A 41 -11.20 10.56 21.24
N VAL A 42 -10.56 9.72 20.43
CA VAL A 42 -9.77 10.16 19.27
C VAL A 42 -10.11 9.32 18.04
N GLY A 43 -10.61 9.98 17.00
CA GLY A 43 -10.98 9.38 15.73
C GLY A 43 -9.79 9.02 14.84
N LEU A 44 -9.82 7.81 14.29
CA LEU A 44 -9.02 7.34 13.16
C LEU A 44 -9.98 7.16 11.97
N TRP A 45 -9.96 8.09 11.02
CA TRP A 45 -11.04 8.30 10.06
C TRP A 45 -10.70 7.68 8.70
N MET A 46 -11.32 6.56 8.35
CA MET A 46 -10.97 5.79 7.15
C MET A 46 -11.90 6.09 5.96
N MET A 47 -11.31 6.32 4.78
CA MET A 47 -11.99 6.34 3.49
C MET A 47 -11.16 5.60 2.45
N GLY A 48 -11.84 4.99 1.47
CA GLY A 48 -11.15 4.23 0.42
C GLY A 48 -12.06 3.27 -0.33
N GLN A 49 -11.43 2.24 -0.91
CA GLN A 49 -12.12 1.18 -1.65
C GLN A 49 -12.01 -0.20 -0.97
N SER A 50 -12.01 -1.29 -1.73
CA SER A 50 -12.21 -2.65 -1.24
C SER A 50 -11.16 -3.15 -0.25
N LEU A 51 -9.92 -2.63 -0.30
CA LEU A 51 -8.91 -2.85 0.74
C LEU A 51 -9.32 -2.19 2.06
N CYS A 52 -9.65 -0.90 2.04
CA CYS A 52 -10.14 -0.19 3.22
C CYS A 52 -11.45 -0.78 3.78
N GLU A 53 -12.29 -1.33 2.91
CA GLU A 53 -13.52 -2.07 3.25
C GLU A 53 -13.24 -3.49 3.78
N GLY A 54 -12.02 -4.02 3.66
CA GLY A 54 -11.68 -5.38 4.07
C GLY A 54 -12.45 -6.44 3.26
N ALA A 55 -12.50 -6.26 1.95
CA ALA A 55 -13.21 -7.14 1.04
C ALA A 55 -12.46 -8.47 0.88
N GLU A 56 -13.17 -9.58 1.08
CA GLU A 56 -12.64 -10.95 0.99
C GLU A 56 -11.61 -11.30 2.07
N SER A 57 -11.36 -10.40 3.03
CA SER A 57 -10.43 -10.53 4.15
C SER A 57 -10.97 -11.44 5.26
N VAL A 58 -11.21 -12.72 4.94
CA VAL A 58 -11.84 -13.72 5.83
C VAL A 58 -11.03 -15.03 5.90
N PRO A 59 -11.11 -15.82 6.99
CA PRO A 59 -11.89 -15.60 8.22
C PRO A 59 -11.36 -14.42 9.04
N VAL A 60 -12.24 -13.75 9.80
CA VAL A 60 -11.81 -12.68 10.73
C VAL A 60 -10.87 -13.23 11.80
N VAL A 61 -9.80 -12.48 12.09
CA VAL A 61 -8.74 -12.83 13.05
C VAL A 61 -8.80 -12.00 14.33
N THR A 62 -9.63 -10.95 14.39
CA THR A 62 -9.92 -10.19 15.63
C THR A 62 -11.43 -10.10 15.93
N PRO A 63 -12.15 -11.23 16.08
CA PRO A 63 -13.62 -11.26 16.26
C PRO A 63 -14.11 -10.81 17.64
N THR A 64 -13.20 -10.55 18.59
CA THR A 64 -13.49 -10.15 19.98
C THR A 64 -12.67 -8.92 20.36
N ASP A 65 -13.08 -8.23 21.43
CA ASP A 65 -12.29 -7.16 22.04
C ASP A 65 -10.86 -7.66 22.34
N SER A 66 -9.87 -6.89 21.91
CA SER A 66 -8.45 -7.16 22.08
C SER A 66 -7.92 -6.76 23.47
N GLY A 67 -8.75 -6.09 24.29
CA GLY A 67 -8.41 -5.62 25.63
C GLY A 67 -7.75 -4.25 25.66
N TRP A 68 -7.50 -3.63 24.50
CA TRP A 68 -6.87 -2.31 24.39
C TRP A 68 -7.83 -1.13 24.71
N GLY A 69 -9.14 -1.38 24.82
CA GLY A 69 -10.14 -0.35 25.15
C GLY A 69 -10.47 0.59 23.99
N ASN A 70 -10.09 0.20 22.77
CA ASN A 70 -10.43 0.85 21.52
C ASN A 70 -11.90 0.59 21.17
N ILE A 71 -12.51 1.48 20.39
CA ILE A 71 -13.97 1.51 20.16
C ILE A 71 -14.33 1.67 18.69
N MET A 72 -15.55 1.23 18.38
CA MET A 72 -16.29 1.52 17.16
C MET A 72 -17.71 1.99 17.53
N PHE A 73 -18.48 2.43 16.54
CA PHE A 73 -19.92 2.55 16.73
C PHE A 73 -20.57 1.16 16.88
N HIS A 74 -21.72 1.06 17.55
CA HIS A 74 -22.53 -0.15 17.61
C HIS A 74 -22.96 -0.65 16.22
N ARG A 75 -22.98 0.25 15.23
CA ARG A 75 -23.09 -0.01 13.79
C ARG A 75 -21.96 -0.86 13.19
N GLY A 76 -20.83 -1.00 13.89
CA GLY A 76 -19.57 -1.51 13.39
C GLY A 76 -18.68 -0.42 12.79
N VAL A 77 -17.42 -0.77 12.47
CA VAL A 77 -16.47 0.12 11.78
C VAL A 77 -17.02 0.59 10.42
N ARG A 78 -17.69 -0.29 9.66
CA ARG A 78 -18.25 0.01 8.33
C ARG A 78 -19.57 0.77 8.47
N THR A 79 -19.52 2.10 8.44
CA THR A 79 -20.67 2.98 8.71
C THR A 79 -21.56 3.24 7.49
N TRP A 80 -21.02 3.17 6.27
CA TRP A 80 -21.80 3.29 5.04
C TRP A 80 -22.50 1.97 4.69
N ALA A 81 -23.76 2.05 4.22
CA ALA A 81 -24.43 0.90 3.61
C ALA A 81 -25.50 1.34 2.59
N ALA A 82 -25.47 0.72 1.40
CA ALA A 82 -26.26 1.11 0.22
C ALA A 82 -27.79 1.23 0.40
N ARG A 83 -28.36 0.56 1.43
CA ARG A 83 -29.81 0.55 1.72
C ARG A 83 -30.17 1.11 3.09
N GLN A 84 -29.26 1.86 3.73
CA GLN A 84 -29.44 2.40 5.08
C GLN A 84 -29.07 3.90 5.08
N HIS A 85 -29.90 4.70 4.40
CA HIS A 85 -29.78 6.15 4.30
C HIS A 85 -28.43 6.67 3.74
N CYS A 86 -27.83 5.96 2.79
CA CYS A 86 -26.55 6.33 2.14
C CYS A 86 -26.48 7.79 1.63
N VAL A 87 -27.56 8.31 1.05
CA VAL A 87 -27.66 9.68 0.51
C VAL A 87 -28.10 10.76 1.53
N GLU A 88 -28.64 10.32 2.66
CA GLU A 88 -29.26 11.11 3.74
C GLU A 88 -28.79 10.58 5.12
N PRO A 89 -27.47 10.49 5.38
CA PRO A 89 -26.92 9.76 6.53
C PRO A 89 -27.37 10.31 7.88
N GLU A 90 -27.78 11.58 7.94
CA GLU A 90 -28.39 12.21 9.11
C GLU A 90 -29.70 11.52 9.57
N LYS A 91 -30.35 10.73 8.70
CA LYS A 91 -31.55 9.94 9.03
C LYS A 91 -31.25 8.55 9.62
N ARG A 92 -29.98 8.16 9.74
CA ARG A 92 -29.60 6.89 10.38
C ARG A 92 -29.96 6.94 11.89
N PRO A 93 -30.56 5.89 12.48
CA PRO A 93 -31.00 5.93 13.88
C PRO A 93 -29.85 6.11 14.89
N ASP A 94 -29.98 7.09 15.77
CA ASP A 94 -29.00 7.53 16.78
C ASP A 94 -28.42 6.38 17.60
N ALA A 95 -29.25 5.41 18.00
CA ALA A 95 -28.82 4.25 18.79
C ALA A 95 -27.68 3.42 18.15
N GLN A 96 -27.54 3.48 16.81
CA GLN A 96 -26.47 2.81 16.08
C GLN A 96 -25.08 3.45 16.33
N PHE A 97 -25.04 4.68 16.83
CA PHE A 97 -23.82 5.45 17.06
C PHE A 97 -23.41 5.52 18.54
N THR A 98 -24.05 4.74 19.40
CA THR A 98 -23.48 4.40 20.71
C THR A 98 -22.15 3.68 20.55
N PHE A 99 -21.19 3.89 21.47
CA PHE A 99 -19.88 3.25 21.38
C PHE A 99 -19.90 1.80 21.86
N ALA A 100 -19.19 0.93 21.15
CA ALA A 100 -18.96 -0.47 21.47
C ALA A 100 -17.44 -0.80 21.35
N PRO A 101 -16.93 -1.86 22.01
CA PRO A 101 -15.55 -2.30 21.82
C PRO A 101 -15.23 -2.61 20.35
N LEU A 102 -14.02 -2.28 19.91
CA LEU A 102 -13.58 -2.46 18.52
C LEU A 102 -13.36 -3.95 18.18
N THR A 103 -14.21 -4.50 17.31
CA THR A 103 -14.07 -5.89 16.81
C THR A 103 -14.23 -5.99 15.29
N ALA A 104 -13.54 -6.95 14.70
CA ALA A 104 -13.70 -7.30 13.30
C ALA A 104 -15.02 -8.07 13.08
N THR A 105 -15.80 -7.64 12.08
CA THR A 105 -17.12 -8.21 11.78
C THR A 105 -17.20 -8.71 10.34
N GLN A 106 -17.65 -9.95 10.15
CA GLN A 106 -17.87 -10.52 8.81
C GLN A 106 -19.27 -10.16 8.29
N SER A 107 -19.35 -9.66 7.06
CA SER A 107 -20.59 -9.43 6.33
C SER A 107 -20.49 -9.99 4.91
N GLY A 108 -20.94 -11.24 4.75
CA GLY A 108 -20.71 -12.00 3.52
C GLY A 108 -19.22 -12.17 3.26
N GLY A 109 -18.73 -11.58 2.17
CA GLY A 109 -17.31 -11.58 1.82
C GLY A 109 -16.48 -10.52 2.54
N LEU A 110 -17.09 -9.47 3.11
CA LEU A 110 -16.35 -8.45 3.87
C LEU A 110 -15.96 -9.03 5.24
N GLY A 111 -14.73 -8.81 5.73
CA GLY A 111 -14.18 -9.50 6.91
C GLY A 111 -13.44 -8.58 7.89
N GLU A 112 -12.16 -8.87 8.13
CA GLU A 112 -11.27 -7.99 8.90
C GLU A 112 -11.14 -6.62 8.19
N THR A 113 -10.64 -5.60 8.87
CA THR A 113 -10.12 -4.36 8.23
C THR A 113 -8.85 -3.96 8.98
N ILE A 114 -8.06 -3.04 8.43
CA ILE A 114 -6.91 -2.44 9.14
C ILE A 114 -7.24 -1.90 10.54
N ALA A 115 -8.52 -1.64 10.87
CA ALA A 115 -8.97 -0.94 12.07
C ALA A 115 -8.42 -1.53 13.38
N ASN A 116 -8.51 -2.85 13.59
CA ASN A 116 -8.04 -3.48 14.82
C ASN A 116 -6.52 -3.37 14.96
N GLY A 117 -5.74 -3.81 13.96
CA GLY A 117 -4.28 -3.68 13.99
C GLY A 117 -3.80 -2.23 14.12
N MET A 118 -4.50 -1.29 13.49
CA MET A 118 -4.19 0.13 13.57
C MET A 118 -4.44 0.71 14.95
N ALA A 119 -5.64 0.53 15.51
CA ALA A 119 -5.96 1.08 16.82
C ALA A 119 -5.17 0.37 17.93
N ASP A 120 -5.03 -0.95 17.89
CA ASP A 120 -4.39 -1.73 18.94
C ASP A 120 -2.88 -1.43 19.02
N HIS A 121 -2.19 -1.36 17.86
CA HIS A 121 -0.78 -0.99 17.83
C HIS A 121 -0.55 0.47 18.23
N LEU A 122 -1.38 1.41 17.73
CA LEU A 122 -1.24 2.82 18.11
C LEU A 122 -1.47 3.02 19.62
N LYS A 123 -2.45 2.30 20.18
CA LYS A 123 -2.73 2.28 21.61
C LYS A 123 -1.54 1.73 22.41
N SER A 124 -0.90 0.65 21.97
CA SER A 124 0.28 0.09 22.65
C SER A 124 1.45 1.06 22.65
N ARG A 125 1.69 1.76 21.53
CA ARG A 125 2.74 2.80 21.40
C ARG A 125 2.46 4.01 22.30
N LEU A 126 1.23 4.53 22.29
CA LEU A 126 0.82 5.62 23.18
C LEU A 126 1.04 5.26 24.66
N VAL A 127 0.59 4.09 25.12
CA VAL A 127 0.78 3.61 26.50
C VAL A 127 2.26 3.44 26.88
N ALA A 128 3.08 2.93 25.95
CA ALA A 128 4.53 2.85 26.16
C ALA A 128 5.15 4.25 26.32
N SER A 129 4.75 5.24 25.50
CA SER A 129 5.26 6.62 25.59
C SER A 129 4.96 7.28 26.94
N LEU A 130 3.75 7.05 27.50
CA LEU A 130 3.33 7.57 28.82
C LEU A 130 4.18 7.01 29.97
N SER A 131 4.74 5.80 29.79
CA SER A 131 5.53 5.12 30.81
C SER A 131 6.98 5.61 30.88
N GLY A 132 7.43 6.39 29.88
CA GLY A 132 8.80 6.93 29.78
C GLY A 132 8.99 8.34 30.33
N THR A 133 7.91 9.08 30.66
CA THR A 133 7.99 10.51 30.99
C THR A 133 7.57 10.84 32.42
N THR A 134 8.38 11.61 33.14
CA THR A 134 8.04 12.17 34.46
C THR A 134 7.01 13.32 34.41
N GLN A 135 6.77 13.88 33.22
CA GLN A 135 5.63 14.76 32.97
C GLN A 135 4.35 13.94 32.80
N LYS A 136 3.27 14.34 33.47
CA LYS A 136 1.93 13.81 33.22
C LYS A 136 1.43 14.28 31.86
N ARG A 137 1.75 13.56 30.78
CA ARG A 137 0.86 13.54 29.60
C ARG A 137 -0.47 12.95 30.08
N THR A 138 -1.48 13.80 30.24
CA THR A 138 -2.78 13.41 30.77
C THR A 138 -3.60 12.70 29.69
N GLN A 139 -4.25 11.62 30.12
CA GLN A 139 -5.13 10.75 29.33
C GLN A 139 -4.45 9.72 28.40
N ASN A 140 -5.20 8.64 28.17
CA ASN A 140 -4.84 7.48 27.36
C ASN A 140 -6.04 7.23 26.42
N PRO A 141 -6.13 7.94 25.29
CA PRO A 141 -7.38 8.17 24.54
C PRO A 141 -8.05 6.88 24.06
N GLN A 142 -9.38 6.80 24.11
CA GLN A 142 -10.10 5.72 23.43
C GLN A 142 -10.09 5.98 21.92
N LEU A 143 -9.46 5.09 21.16
CA LEU A 143 -9.37 5.25 19.70
C LEU A 143 -10.68 4.77 19.06
N LEU A 144 -11.37 5.68 18.36
CA LEU A 144 -12.60 5.41 17.62
C LEU A 144 -12.27 5.21 16.14
N VAL A 145 -12.60 4.04 15.58
CA VAL A 145 -12.35 3.75 14.15
C VAL A 145 -13.65 3.65 13.37
N THR A 146 -13.71 4.34 12.22
CA THR A 146 -14.88 4.38 11.33
C THR A 146 -14.46 4.37 9.87
N TYR A 147 -15.26 3.72 9.02
CA TYR A 147 -15.04 3.60 7.58
C TYR A 147 -16.34 3.85 6.79
N ALA A 148 -16.32 4.84 5.91
CA ALA A 148 -17.49 5.28 5.12
C ALA A 148 -17.34 5.10 3.59
N GLY A 149 -16.28 4.44 3.11
CA GLY A 149 -16.05 4.18 1.67
C GLY A 149 -16.75 2.94 1.11
N GLN A 150 -16.39 2.53 -0.11
CA GLN A 150 -16.85 1.25 -0.71
C GLN A 150 -15.92 0.74 -1.83
N GLY A 151 -15.86 -0.59 -1.98
CA GLY A 151 -15.26 -1.33 -3.07
C GLY A 151 -15.47 -0.74 -4.48
N GLY A 152 -14.35 -0.66 -5.20
CA GLY A 152 -14.27 -0.24 -6.60
C GLY A 152 -14.66 1.22 -6.86
N ARG A 153 -14.73 2.10 -5.85
CA ARG A 153 -14.97 3.54 -6.07
C ARG A 153 -13.71 4.25 -6.59
N LEU A 154 -13.91 5.17 -7.53
CA LEU A 154 -12.94 6.19 -7.92
C LEU A 154 -12.91 7.31 -6.86
N ILE A 155 -11.81 8.07 -6.79
CA ILE A 155 -11.65 9.19 -5.85
C ILE A 155 -12.84 10.18 -5.90
N ASP A 156 -13.33 10.50 -7.10
CA ASP A 156 -14.46 11.42 -7.26
C ASP A 156 -15.79 10.88 -6.75
N GLU A 157 -16.00 9.56 -6.75
CA GLU A 157 -17.18 8.93 -6.14
C GLU A 157 -17.11 8.93 -4.61
N LEU A 158 -15.90 8.91 -4.02
CA LEU A 158 -15.70 9.02 -2.57
C LEU A 158 -15.67 10.48 -2.07
N SER A 159 -15.50 11.43 -2.99
CA SER A 159 -15.40 12.87 -2.71
C SER A 159 -16.75 13.57 -2.53
N SER A 160 -16.70 14.86 -2.19
CA SER A 160 -17.84 15.78 -2.20
C SER A 160 -18.56 15.90 -3.55
N VAL A 161 -17.90 15.51 -4.66
CA VAL A 161 -18.45 15.55 -6.04
C VAL A 161 -19.39 14.37 -6.32
N ASP A 162 -19.24 13.26 -5.59
CA ASP A 162 -20.14 12.09 -5.58
C ASP A 162 -20.59 11.58 -6.96
N GLN A 163 -19.63 11.22 -7.82
CA GLN A 163 -19.91 10.69 -9.17
C GLN A 163 -20.62 9.32 -9.22
N SER A 164 -20.98 8.71 -8.08
CA SER A 164 -21.49 7.32 -8.02
C SER A 164 -22.84 7.13 -8.74
N ASN A 165 -23.57 8.25 -8.90
CA ASN A 165 -24.90 8.33 -9.47
C ASN A 165 -24.92 8.88 -10.92
N ASP A 166 -23.76 8.90 -11.61
CA ASP A 166 -23.66 9.32 -13.02
C ASP A 166 -24.73 8.64 -13.89
N ALA A 167 -25.54 9.45 -14.59
CA ALA A 167 -26.69 8.98 -15.36
C ALA A 167 -26.32 8.00 -16.50
N ARG A 168 -25.07 8.04 -17.00
CA ARG A 168 -24.55 7.09 -18.01
C ARG A 168 -24.38 5.69 -17.45
N THR A 169 -24.21 5.58 -16.13
CA THR A 169 -24.17 4.29 -15.45
C THR A 169 -25.55 3.63 -15.48
N PRO A 170 -25.68 2.37 -15.95
CA PRO A 170 -26.94 1.64 -15.91
C PRO A 170 -27.52 1.60 -14.51
N GLU A 171 -28.84 1.75 -14.37
CA GLU A 171 -29.50 1.92 -13.07
C GLU A 171 -29.19 0.76 -12.09
N ASN A 172 -29.18 -0.49 -12.58
CA ASN A 172 -28.80 -1.68 -11.80
C ASN A 172 -27.30 -1.76 -11.43
N ARG A 173 -26.49 -0.78 -11.85
CA ARG A 173 -25.07 -0.60 -11.54
C ARG A 173 -24.76 0.80 -10.98
N ARG A 174 -25.75 1.67 -10.74
CA ARG A 174 -25.54 2.92 -9.99
C ARG A 174 -25.30 2.55 -8.53
N HIS A 175 -24.38 3.28 -7.90
CA HIS A 175 -23.99 3.03 -6.51
C HIS A 175 -24.52 4.17 -5.63
N GLY A 176 -24.96 3.83 -4.41
CA GLY A 176 -25.81 4.71 -3.61
C GLY A 176 -25.27 6.12 -3.39
N GLY A 177 -23.95 6.30 -3.32
CA GLY A 177 -23.34 7.61 -3.10
C GLY A 177 -23.37 8.03 -1.64
N GLY A 178 -23.07 9.30 -1.40
CA GLY A 178 -23.05 9.91 -0.08
C GLY A 178 -21.95 9.39 0.86
N TYR A 179 -20.91 8.73 0.34
CA TYR A 179 -19.76 8.24 1.12
C TYR A 179 -19.11 9.39 1.92
N TYR A 180 -18.82 10.52 1.24
CA TYR A 180 -18.31 11.73 1.87
C TYR A 180 -19.27 12.30 2.93
N LYS A 181 -20.56 12.41 2.60
CA LYS A 181 -21.60 12.86 3.56
C LYS A 181 -21.67 11.96 4.79
N THR A 182 -21.50 10.65 4.61
CA THR A 182 -21.53 9.64 5.66
C THR A 182 -20.34 9.83 6.60
N SER A 183 -19.13 10.00 6.06
CA SER A 183 -17.92 10.33 6.84
C SER A 183 -18.06 11.63 7.66
N LEU A 184 -18.76 12.64 7.14
CA LEU A 184 -19.07 13.87 7.89
C LEU A 184 -20.17 13.68 8.93
N ASP A 185 -21.23 12.93 8.64
CA ASP A 185 -22.28 12.64 9.63
C ASP A 185 -21.72 11.80 10.79
N ASP A 186 -20.95 10.76 10.49
CA ASP A 186 -20.23 9.95 11.48
C ASP A 186 -19.41 10.81 12.47
N ALA A 187 -18.83 11.93 12.01
CA ALA A 187 -18.05 12.81 12.87
C ALA A 187 -18.95 13.63 13.83
N ARG A 188 -20.13 14.05 13.36
CA ARG A 188 -21.17 14.66 14.21
C ARG A 188 -21.70 13.66 15.24
N ARG A 189 -21.90 12.40 14.81
CA ARG A 189 -22.33 11.30 15.69
C ARG A 189 -21.29 11.01 16.78
N ALA A 190 -20.01 10.96 16.42
CA ALA A 190 -18.91 10.79 17.37
C ALA A 190 -18.85 11.94 18.39
N TYR A 191 -18.95 13.19 17.93
CA TYR A 191 -18.97 14.38 18.78
C TYR A 191 -20.14 14.36 19.78
N VAL A 192 -21.38 14.20 19.30
CA VAL A 192 -22.58 14.15 20.16
C VAL A 192 -22.56 12.95 21.12
N GLN A 193 -22.03 11.80 20.69
CA GLN A 193 -21.89 10.65 21.57
C GLN A 193 -20.78 10.82 22.63
N ALA A 194 -19.72 11.60 22.34
CA ALA A 194 -18.71 11.97 23.33
C ALA A 194 -19.27 12.98 24.36
N GLU A 195 -19.94 14.05 23.89
CA GLU A 195 -20.59 15.03 24.78
C GLU A 195 -21.63 14.38 25.71
N SER A 196 -22.45 13.45 25.21
CA SER A 196 -23.44 12.75 26.04
C SER A 196 -22.83 11.84 27.13
N LEU A 197 -21.53 11.54 27.03
CA LEU A 197 -20.74 10.81 28.04
C LEU A 197 -19.87 11.75 28.90
N GLY A 198 -19.96 13.08 28.70
CA GLY A 198 -19.12 14.06 29.38
C GLY A 198 -17.65 14.01 28.96
N LYS A 199 -17.36 13.55 27.73
CA LYS A 199 -16.02 13.33 27.18
C LYS A 199 -15.71 14.28 26.03
N THR A 200 -14.43 14.60 25.84
CA THR A 200 -13.98 15.35 24.66
C THR A 200 -13.72 14.45 23.45
N PHE A 201 -13.74 15.03 22.25
CA PHE A 201 -13.51 14.34 20.98
C PHE A 201 -12.61 15.14 20.05
N SER A 202 -11.75 14.45 19.30
CA SER A 202 -11.08 14.97 18.10
C SER A 202 -10.84 13.85 17.08
N ILE A 203 -10.40 14.19 15.88
CA ILE A 203 -9.89 13.24 14.87
C ILE A 203 -8.40 13.51 14.69
N ALA A 204 -7.55 12.50 14.91
CA ALA A 204 -6.09 12.65 14.85
C ALA A 204 -5.49 12.31 13.48
N ALA A 205 -6.12 11.38 12.75
CA ALA A 205 -5.62 10.91 11.47
C ALA A 205 -6.77 10.61 10.51
N LEU A 206 -6.62 11.05 9.26
CA LEU A 206 -7.35 10.55 8.11
C LEU A 206 -6.56 9.37 7.53
N ILE A 207 -7.24 8.34 7.04
CA ILE A 207 -6.62 7.21 6.35
C ILE A 207 -7.25 7.09 4.97
N TRP A 208 -6.41 7.06 3.94
CA TRP A 208 -6.81 6.89 2.55
C TRP A 208 -6.24 5.60 1.97
N MET A 209 -7.12 4.66 1.62
CA MET A 209 -6.75 3.43 0.93
C MET A 209 -7.61 3.24 -0.32
N GLN A 210 -7.30 4.06 -1.33
CA GLN A 210 -7.82 3.91 -2.69
C GLN A 210 -6.79 4.35 -3.73
N GLY A 211 -6.81 3.67 -4.88
CA GLY A 211 -6.17 4.10 -6.12
C GLY A 211 -6.41 3.13 -7.29
N GLU A 212 -6.74 1.87 -7.01
CA GLU A 212 -6.86 0.79 -7.98
C GLU A 212 -7.98 1.06 -9.01
N ALA A 213 -9.15 1.53 -8.56
CA ALA A 213 -10.28 1.83 -9.44
C ALA A 213 -10.06 3.06 -10.35
N ASN A 214 -9.10 3.92 -10.03
CA ASN A 214 -8.63 4.98 -10.94
C ASN A 214 -7.52 4.49 -11.90
N GLY A 215 -6.95 3.29 -11.70
CA GLY A 215 -5.94 2.73 -12.59
C GLY A 215 -6.49 2.42 -13.98
N GLY A 216 -5.85 2.94 -15.02
CA GLY A 216 -6.21 2.68 -16.40
C GLY A 216 -5.50 1.47 -17.02
N PRO A 217 -6.07 0.88 -18.10
CA PRO A 217 -5.57 -0.35 -18.71
C PRO A 217 -4.22 -0.21 -19.44
N THR A 218 -3.83 0.99 -19.89
CA THR A 218 -2.50 1.24 -20.48
C THR A 218 -1.45 1.68 -19.46
N GLY A 219 -1.86 1.88 -18.20
CA GLY A 219 -1.00 2.21 -17.07
C GLY A 219 -1.01 3.70 -16.68
N GLY A 220 -1.95 4.46 -17.23
CA GLY A 220 -2.32 5.82 -16.81
C GLY A 220 -3.47 5.82 -15.79
N ILE A 221 -4.23 6.91 -15.76
CA ILE A 221 -5.33 7.13 -14.79
C ILE A 221 -6.64 7.45 -15.51
N ASN A 222 -7.72 6.78 -15.12
CA ASN A 222 -9.09 7.12 -15.49
C ASN A 222 -9.63 8.14 -14.46
N PRO A 223 -9.97 9.39 -14.83
CA PRO A 223 -10.49 10.37 -13.88
C PRO A 223 -11.91 10.02 -13.38
N SER A 224 -12.75 9.51 -14.29
CA SER A 224 -14.12 9.07 -14.04
C SER A 224 -14.42 7.77 -14.81
N ARG A 225 -15.54 7.11 -14.49
CA ARG A 225 -15.97 5.85 -15.13
C ARG A 225 -16.21 5.94 -16.65
N TRP A 226 -16.34 7.15 -17.17
CA TRP A 226 -16.76 7.46 -18.53
C TRP A 226 -15.87 8.54 -19.16
N GLY A 227 -14.69 8.77 -18.60
CA GLY A 227 -13.64 9.62 -19.16
C GLY A 227 -12.60 8.80 -19.91
N GLU A 228 -11.72 9.48 -20.64
CA GLU A 228 -10.56 8.85 -21.30
C GLU A 228 -9.43 8.60 -20.29
N GLU A 229 -8.56 7.62 -20.58
CA GLU A 229 -7.39 7.31 -19.74
C GLU A 229 -6.30 8.36 -19.95
N LEU A 230 -6.10 9.23 -18.95
CA LEU A 230 -5.00 10.18 -18.92
C LEU A 230 -3.67 9.42 -18.85
N GLN A 231 -2.84 9.62 -19.87
CA GLN A 231 -1.52 9.00 -19.98
C GLN A 231 -0.54 9.56 -18.94
N ARG A 232 0.61 8.90 -18.76
CA ARG A 232 1.69 9.42 -17.87
C ARG A 232 2.50 10.48 -18.63
N PRO A 233 2.87 11.61 -18.00
CA PRO A 233 2.72 11.92 -16.56
C PRO A 233 1.33 12.43 -16.16
N ASP A 234 0.58 13.05 -17.07
CA ASP A 234 -0.64 13.85 -16.85
C ASP A 234 -1.66 13.20 -15.89
N GLY A 235 -1.92 11.90 -16.03
CA GLY A 235 -2.84 11.16 -15.15
C GLY A 235 -2.36 11.04 -13.71
N GLN A 236 -1.05 10.94 -13.50
CA GLN A 236 -0.43 10.91 -12.18
C GLN A 236 -0.49 12.28 -11.52
N GLU A 237 -0.27 13.34 -12.33
CA GLU A 237 -0.39 14.73 -11.90
C GLU A 237 -1.83 15.07 -11.52
N TRP A 238 -2.80 14.61 -12.30
CA TRP A 238 -4.22 14.72 -11.97
C TRP A 238 -4.57 14.00 -10.66
N TYR A 239 -4.15 12.74 -10.47
CA TYR A 239 -4.48 12.00 -9.24
C TYR A 239 -3.76 12.59 -8.01
N ARG A 240 -2.50 13.03 -8.15
CA ARG A 240 -1.74 13.76 -7.13
C ARG A 240 -2.54 14.96 -6.63
N ASP A 241 -2.94 15.83 -7.54
CA ASP A 241 -3.60 17.09 -7.20
C ASP A 241 -5.01 16.85 -6.66
N ARG A 242 -5.72 15.86 -7.23
CA ARG A 242 -7.04 15.46 -6.74
C ARG A 242 -7.02 14.87 -5.33
N LEU A 243 -5.97 14.15 -4.95
CA LEU A 243 -5.78 13.65 -3.59
C LEU A 243 -5.44 14.78 -2.60
N VAL A 244 -4.62 15.74 -3.00
CA VAL A 244 -4.33 16.97 -2.22
C VAL A 244 -5.60 17.78 -1.99
N ASP A 245 -6.38 18.08 -3.03
CA ASP A 245 -7.68 18.76 -2.93
C ASP A 245 -8.64 18.02 -1.99
N TYR A 246 -8.75 16.69 -2.15
CA TYR A 246 -9.62 15.86 -1.35
C TYR A 246 -9.22 15.88 0.14
N ARG A 247 -7.92 15.80 0.46
CA ARG A 247 -7.44 15.93 1.83
C ARG A 247 -7.77 17.30 2.42
N GLN A 248 -7.46 18.38 1.70
CA GLN A 248 -7.72 19.75 2.16
C GLN A 248 -9.20 19.97 2.46
N GLN A 249 -10.08 19.50 1.57
CA GLN A 249 -11.52 19.54 1.78
C GLN A 249 -11.96 18.69 2.98
N TRP A 250 -11.54 17.43 3.07
CA TRP A 250 -12.00 16.51 4.12
C TRP A 250 -11.51 16.94 5.51
N SER A 251 -10.24 17.38 5.62
CA SER A 251 -9.68 18.01 6.82
C SER A 251 -10.53 19.20 7.27
N ARG A 252 -10.71 20.20 6.40
CA ARG A 252 -11.47 21.42 6.71
C ARG A 252 -12.91 21.13 7.12
N ASP A 253 -13.62 20.30 6.37
CA ASP A 253 -15.04 20.04 6.59
C ASP A 253 -15.26 19.21 7.88
N LEU A 254 -14.30 18.38 8.30
CA LEU A 254 -14.28 17.70 9.60
C LEU A 254 -13.92 18.64 10.76
N LYS A 255 -12.95 19.54 10.57
CA LYS A 255 -12.58 20.56 11.58
C LYS A 255 -13.74 21.48 11.96
N LEU A 256 -14.58 21.82 10.99
CA LEU A 256 -15.85 22.55 11.20
C LEU A 256 -16.87 21.76 12.04
N ILE A 257 -16.67 20.46 12.24
CA ILE A 257 -17.52 19.59 13.08
C ILE A 257 -16.87 19.34 14.45
N THR A 258 -15.55 19.14 14.52
CA THR A 258 -14.85 18.84 15.78
C THR A 258 -14.34 20.07 16.53
N GLY A 259 -14.29 21.23 15.89
CA GLY A 259 -13.72 22.47 16.46
C GLY A 259 -12.18 22.53 16.44
N GLN A 260 -11.51 21.60 15.77
CA GLN A 260 -10.04 21.55 15.69
C GLN A 260 -9.45 22.72 14.88
N ALA A 261 -8.42 23.36 15.42
CA ALA A 261 -7.70 24.46 14.75
C ALA A 261 -6.72 23.97 13.68
N ASP A 262 -5.89 22.97 14.00
CA ASP A 262 -4.86 22.41 13.12
C ASP A 262 -5.44 21.48 12.05
N ASP A 263 -4.73 21.33 10.93
CA ASP A 263 -5.15 20.46 9.83
C ASP A 263 -5.01 18.98 10.19
N ILE A 264 -5.98 18.16 9.77
CA ILE A 264 -5.96 16.72 10.06
C ILE A 264 -5.09 16.02 9.00
N PRO A 265 -3.97 15.38 9.40
CA PRO A 265 -3.07 14.71 8.47
C PRO A 265 -3.66 13.41 7.93
N MET A 266 -3.27 13.06 6.71
CA MET A 266 -3.72 11.88 5.98
C MET A 266 -2.59 10.90 5.76
N PHE A 267 -2.83 9.65 6.15
CA PHE A 267 -1.93 8.53 5.93
C PHE A 267 -2.44 7.71 4.75
N THR A 268 -1.59 7.56 3.73
CA THR A 268 -1.87 6.80 2.52
C THR A 268 -0.82 5.70 2.32
N TYR A 269 -1.20 4.69 1.57
CA TYR A 269 -0.35 3.62 1.07
C TYR A 269 0.16 3.90 -0.36
N GLN A 270 1.07 3.06 -0.85
CA GLN A 270 1.26 2.87 -2.29
C GLN A 270 0.34 1.74 -2.81
N THR A 271 -0.62 2.09 -3.66
CA THR A 271 -1.44 1.18 -4.47
C THR A 271 -0.57 0.36 -5.43
N GLN A 272 -0.87 -0.94 -5.60
CA GLN A 272 -0.20 -1.82 -6.59
C GLN A 272 -0.75 -1.60 -8.01
N GLY A 273 -0.68 -0.36 -8.50
CA GLY A 273 -1.23 0.08 -9.78
C GLY A 273 -0.77 1.51 -10.13
N PRO A 274 -1.31 2.13 -11.18
CA PRO A 274 -0.84 3.43 -11.67
C PRO A 274 -0.78 4.53 -10.60
N ALA A 275 -1.84 4.65 -9.77
CA ALA A 275 -1.97 5.65 -8.72
C ALA A 275 -0.87 5.58 -7.63
N GLY A 276 -0.12 4.47 -7.53
CA GLY A 276 0.95 4.29 -6.54
C GLY A 276 2.08 5.32 -6.62
N GLU A 277 2.35 5.86 -7.80
CA GLU A 277 3.33 6.94 -8.00
C GLU A 277 2.70 8.30 -7.66
N ALA A 278 1.45 8.54 -8.06
CA ALA A 278 0.71 9.76 -7.77
C ALA A 278 0.46 9.99 -6.26
N GLN A 279 0.25 8.91 -5.50
CA GLN A 279 0.14 8.95 -4.03
C GLN A 279 1.45 9.38 -3.37
N LEU A 280 2.61 9.01 -3.94
CA LEU A 280 3.92 9.46 -3.45
C LEU A 280 4.15 10.94 -3.81
N MET A 281 3.85 11.32 -5.06
CA MET A 281 3.88 12.71 -5.51
C MET A 281 2.94 13.62 -4.70
N ALA A 282 1.87 13.09 -4.11
CA ALA A 282 0.96 13.83 -3.23
C ALA A 282 1.58 14.04 -1.83
N ALA A 283 2.26 13.03 -1.28
CA ALA A 283 3.04 13.15 -0.03
C ALA A 283 4.24 14.09 -0.17
N ASP A 284 4.84 14.17 -1.36
CA ASP A 284 5.87 15.16 -1.69
C ASP A 284 5.31 16.59 -1.89
N ARG A 285 3.99 16.75 -2.13
CA ARG A 285 3.35 18.04 -2.45
C ARG A 285 2.60 18.69 -1.28
N ASP A 286 1.94 17.92 -0.41
CA ASP A 286 1.26 18.44 0.79
C ASP A 286 1.85 17.76 2.03
N ALA A 287 2.45 18.54 2.92
CA ALA A 287 3.10 18.05 4.14
C ALA A 287 2.12 17.35 5.11
N ASN A 288 0.81 17.47 4.90
CA ASN A 288 -0.23 16.74 5.62
C ASN A 288 -0.64 15.43 4.93
N ILE A 289 0.08 14.97 3.90
CA ILE A 289 -0.05 13.63 3.31
C ILE A 289 1.23 12.85 3.62
N THR A 290 1.11 11.70 4.26
CA THR A 290 2.23 10.81 4.58
C THR A 290 2.03 9.46 3.89
N MET A 291 2.98 9.06 3.05
CA MET A 291 3.00 7.69 2.52
C MET A 291 3.61 6.73 3.55
N VAL A 292 2.78 5.89 4.12
CA VAL A 292 3.15 4.81 5.06
C VAL A 292 4.13 3.83 4.40
N GLY A 293 3.90 3.52 3.12
CA GLY A 293 4.74 2.65 2.30
C GLY A 293 3.92 1.74 1.38
N PRO A 294 4.58 0.85 0.63
CA PRO A 294 3.91 -0.16 -0.18
C PRO A 294 3.28 -1.27 0.66
N HIS A 295 2.35 -2.01 0.06
CA HIS A 295 1.69 -3.17 0.67
C HIS A 295 2.03 -4.51 0.00
N TYR A 296 3.05 -4.57 -0.88
CA TYR A 296 3.35 -5.78 -1.66
C TYR A 296 3.82 -7.00 -0.85
N MET A 297 4.25 -6.78 0.40
CA MET A 297 4.67 -7.83 1.34
C MET A 297 3.50 -8.45 2.10
N ILE A 298 2.33 -7.79 2.09
CA ILE A 298 1.16 -8.14 2.87
C ILE A 298 0.46 -9.39 2.29
N PRO A 299 -0.08 -10.29 3.14
CA PRO A 299 -0.94 -11.40 2.74
C PRO A 299 -2.07 -10.99 1.80
N SER A 300 -2.10 -11.61 0.62
CA SER A 300 -3.16 -11.43 -0.38
C SER A 300 -4.38 -12.32 -0.08
N GLY A 301 -5.57 -11.79 -0.40
CA GLY A 301 -6.88 -12.41 -0.29
C GLY A 301 -7.06 -13.67 -1.14
N VAL A 302 -6.12 -14.02 -2.02
CA VAL A 302 -6.07 -15.38 -2.61
C VAL A 302 -6.12 -16.48 -1.55
N ASN A 303 -5.56 -16.25 -0.36
CA ASN A 303 -5.53 -17.23 0.73
C ASN A 303 -6.86 -17.32 1.49
N SER A 304 -7.71 -16.29 1.37
CA SER A 304 -9.00 -16.22 2.03
C SER A 304 -10.06 -17.01 1.27
N ARG A 305 -11.00 -17.61 2.01
CA ARG A 305 -12.03 -18.51 1.45
C ARG A 305 -13.44 -18.10 1.87
N TYR A 306 -14.32 -17.91 0.89
CA TYR A 306 -15.71 -17.50 1.11
C TYR A 306 -16.64 -18.06 0.02
N ALA A 307 -17.87 -18.44 0.40
CA ALA A 307 -18.90 -18.95 -0.53
C ALA A 307 -18.36 -20.01 -1.53
N SER A 308 -17.59 -20.98 -0.99
CA SER A 308 -16.91 -22.06 -1.73
C SER A 308 -15.84 -21.63 -2.75
N ARG A 309 -15.55 -20.33 -2.91
CA ARG A 309 -14.44 -19.80 -3.74
C ARG A 309 -13.31 -19.21 -2.88
N HIS A 310 -12.18 -18.95 -3.52
CA HIS A 310 -11.09 -18.14 -2.96
C HIS A 310 -11.34 -16.65 -3.24
N GLY A 311 -10.70 -15.77 -2.47
CA GLY A 311 -10.67 -14.33 -2.73
C GLY A 311 -9.79 -13.97 -3.93
N ASP A 312 -9.99 -12.77 -4.47
CA ASP A 312 -9.18 -12.24 -5.56
C ASP A 312 -7.82 -11.72 -5.06
N PRO A 313 -6.78 -11.75 -5.91
CA PRO A 313 -5.43 -11.35 -5.51
C PRO A 313 -5.31 -9.90 -5.08
N ILE A 314 -6.16 -9.02 -5.62
CA ILE A 314 -6.16 -7.57 -5.39
C ILE A 314 -6.60 -7.16 -3.98
N HIS A 315 -7.14 -8.10 -3.20
CA HIS A 315 -7.51 -7.89 -1.81
C HIS A 315 -6.43 -8.40 -0.85
N MET A 316 -6.50 -8.00 0.42
CA MET A 316 -5.66 -8.53 1.50
C MET A 316 -6.44 -9.59 2.29
N SER A 317 -5.75 -10.61 2.81
CA SER A 317 -6.38 -11.54 3.75
C SER A 317 -6.58 -10.87 5.12
N ALA A 318 -7.27 -11.52 6.05
CA ALA A 318 -7.52 -10.96 7.38
C ALA A 318 -6.24 -10.61 8.17
N ASP A 319 -5.23 -11.48 8.13
CA ASP A 319 -3.90 -11.16 8.67
C ASP A 319 -3.18 -10.06 7.89
N GLY A 320 -3.51 -9.89 6.61
CA GLY A 320 -2.97 -8.82 5.78
C GLY A 320 -3.53 -7.45 6.17
N GLU A 321 -4.85 -7.35 6.31
CA GLU A 321 -5.53 -6.18 6.89
C GLU A 321 -4.92 -5.80 8.24
N ARG A 322 -4.83 -6.74 9.18
CA ARG A 322 -4.32 -6.46 10.53
C ARG A 322 -2.85 -6.03 10.53
N TRP A 323 -1.99 -6.69 9.76
CA TRP A 323 -0.58 -6.28 9.60
C TRP A 323 -0.46 -4.88 8.97
N TYR A 324 -1.22 -4.59 7.91
CA TYR A 324 -1.16 -3.26 7.31
C TYR A 324 -1.67 -2.17 8.28
N GLY A 325 -2.65 -2.49 9.12
CA GLY A 325 -3.06 -1.65 10.26
C GLY A 325 -1.91 -1.32 11.21
N GLU A 326 -1.12 -2.31 11.64
CA GLU A 326 0.05 -2.07 12.50
C GLU A 326 1.11 -1.18 11.81
N GLN A 327 1.32 -1.34 10.50
CA GLN A 327 2.22 -0.47 9.73
C GLN A 327 1.72 0.98 9.65
N VAL A 328 0.42 1.19 9.43
CA VAL A 328 -0.21 2.53 9.47
C VAL A 328 -0.07 3.14 10.86
N ALA A 329 -0.34 2.38 11.93
CA ALA A 329 -0.22 2.82 13.31
C ALA A 329 1.20 3.26 13.71
N LYS A 330 2.21 2.48 13.31
CA LYS A 330 3.63 2.82 13.51
C LYS A 330 3.95 4.19 12.92
N VAL A 331 3.49 4.46 11.70
CA VAL A 331 3.75 5.72 11.00
C VAL A 331 2.95 6.88 11.59
N ILE A 332 1.68 6.66 11.99
CA ILE A 332 0.89 7.64 12.75
C ILE A 332 1.61 8.03 14.05
N HIS A 333 2.13 7.06 14.81
CA HIS A 333 2.84 7.33 16.06
C HIS A 333 4.13 8.13 15.81
N ARG A 334 4.95 7.70 14.85
CA ARG A 334 6.21 8.38 14.50
C ARG A 334 5.98 9.82 14.05
N THR A 335 5.03 10.04 13.15
CA THR A 335 4.74 11.37 12.60
C THR A 335 4.08 12.29 13.62
N LEU A 336 3.08 11.81 14.39
CA LEU A 336 2.21 12.68 15.21
C LEU A 336 2.53 12.70 16.72
N VAL A 337 3.34 11.76 17.22
CA VAL A 337 3.67 11.62 18.65
C VAL A 337 5.16 11.76 18.91
N GLU A 338 6.00 11.22 18.02
CA GLU A 338 7.48 11.33 18.08
C GLU A 338 8.02 12.51 17.22
N GLY A 339 7.23 13.02 16.27
CA GLY A 339 7.56 14.19 15.43
C GLY A 339 8.51 13.88 14.26
N GLU A 340 8.58 12.63 13.81
CA GLU A 340 9.46 12.23 12.72
C GLU A 340 8.96 12.71 11.35
N ASP A 341 9.88 13.16 10.49
CA ASP A 341 9.64 13.32 9.07
C ASP A 341 9.64 11.94 8.39
N TRP A 342 8.52 11.21 8.52
CA TRP A 342 8.42 9.88 7.95
C TRP A 342 8.39 9.91 6.42
N GLN A 343 9.32 9.17 5.84
CA GLN A 343 9.39 8.88 4.41
C GLN A 343 9.26 7.37 4.18
N PRO A 344 8.60 6.89 3.12
CA PRO A 344 8.73 5.50 2.71
C PRO A 344 10.13 5.30 2.09
N LEU A 345 10.74 4.12 2.28
CA LEU A 345 12.04 3.82 1.67
C LEU A 345 11.97 4.02 0.14
N ARG A 346 12.81 4.90 -0.41
CA ARG A 346 12.73 5.32 -1.82
C ARG A 346 14.07 5.75 -2.42
N PRO A 347 14.27 5.62 -3.75
CA PRO A 347 15.49 6.10 -4.39
C PRO A 347 15.56 7.63 -4.37
N LEU A 348 16.76 8.15 -4.12
CA LEU A 348 17.09 9.58 -4.21
C LEU A 348 17.88 9.91 -5.48
N ALA A 349 18.80 9.03 -5.87
CA ALA A 349 19.60 9.18 -7.09
C ALA A 349 20.04 7.81 -7.63
N ALA A 350 20.31 7.74 -8.93
CA ALA A 350 20.96 6.59 -9.54
C ALA A 350 22.02 7.05 -10.56
N SER A 351 23.25 6.58 -10.42
CA SER A 351 24.39 6.93 -11.26
C SER A 351 24.97 5.70 -11.95
N LEU A 352 25.39 5.87 -13.21
CA LEU A 352 26.17 4.89 -13.96
C LEU A 352 27.65 5.10 -13.60
N ALA A 353 28.27 4.09 -13.00
CA ALA A 353 29.67 4.14 -12.58
C ALA A 353 30.61 4.44 -13.76
N SER A 354 31.77 5.04 -13.48
CA SER A 354 32.75 5.43 -14.51
C SER A 354 33.27 4.27 -15.40
N ASP A 355 33.21 3.01 -14.94
CA ASP A 355 33.51 1.81 -15.75
C ASP A 355 32.36 1.40 -16.69
N ARG A 356 31.21 2.06 -16.57
CA ARG A 356 29.89 1.79 -17.17
C ARG A 356 29.36 0.37 -16.90
N GLY A 357 30.02 -0.40 -16.03
CA GLY A 357 29.76 -1.80 -15.69
C GLY A 357 28.83 -1.99 -14.49
N SER A 358 28.52 -0.92 -13.75
CA SER A 358 27.51 -0.96 -12.68
C SER A 358 26.73 0.34 -12.54
N VAL A 359 25.52 0.22 -12.01
CA VAL A 359 24.69 1.36 -11.57
C VAL A 359 24.70 1.38 -10.05
N VAL A 360 24.96 2.54 -9.47
CA VAL A 360 24.77 2.81 -8.04
C VAL A 360 23.41 3.46 -7.88
N ALA A 361 22.61 3.01 -6.92
CA ALA A 361 21.40 3.70 -6.48
C ALA A 361 21.53 4.06 -5.00
N GLU A 362 21.35 5.34 -4.67
CA GLU A 362 21.30 5.87 -3.30
C GLU A 362 19.84 6.07 -2.89
N PHE A 363 19.51 5.78 -1.63
CA PHE A 363 18.15 5.74 -1.10
C PHE A 363 17.99 6.61 0.14
N ASP A 364 16.76 7.08 0.36
CA ASP A 364 16.29 7.55 1.66
C ASP A 364 15.95 6.32 2.52
N VAL A 365 16.58 6.20 3.70
CA VAL A 365 16.53 5.00 4.55
C VAL A 365 16.25 5.41 5.99
N PRO A 366 14.97 5.52 6.42
CA PRO A 366 14.61 6.06 7.74
C PRO A 366 15.11 5.27 8.94
N ARG A 367 15.41 3.97 8.78
CA ARG A 367 16.10 3.12 9.76
C ARG A 367 17.22 2.33 9.08
N PRO A 368 18.42 2.92 8.88
CA PRO A 368 19.52 2.25 8.19
C PRO A 368 20.09 1.08 9.04
N PRO A 369 20.74 0.07 8.42
CA PRO A 369 21.08 -0.03 7.00
C PRO A 369 19.95 -0.59 6.12
N LEU A 370 20.09 -0.40 4.80
CA LEU A 370 19.42 -1.22 3.79
C LEU A 370 19.66 -2.72 4.01
N VAL A 371 18.63 -3.53 3.78
CA VAL A 371 18.73 -4.99 3.71
C VAL A 371 18.00 -5.51 2.48
N LEU A 372 18.67 -6.44 1.81
CA LEU A 372 18.19 -7.18 0.65
C LEU A 372 17.53 -8.48 1.16
N ASP A 373 16.26 -8.42 1.56
CA ASP A 373 15.57 -9.51 2.22
C ASP A 373 15.37 -10.74 1.33
N LYS A 374 15.96 -11.86 1.75
CA LYS A 374 15.76 -13.19 1.15
C LYS A 374 15.19 -14.17 2.21
N SER A 375 14.70 -13.64 3.33
CA SER A 375 14.35 -14.36 4.56
C SER A 375 12.85 -14.33 4.88
N PHE A 376 12.11 -13.28 4.49
CA PHE A 376 10.66 -13.25 4.61
C PHE A 376 10.01 -13.48 3.24
N LEU A 377 10.34 -12.67 2.23
CA LEU A 377 9.86 -12.86 0.86
C LEU A 377 10.79 -13.81 0.07
N ALA A 378 10.23 -14.46 -0.95
CA ALA A 378 11.04 -15.13 -1.98
C ALA A 378 11.86 -14.07 -2.75
N GLY A 379 13.10 -14.38 -3.12
CA GLY A 379 13.91 -13.50 -3.96
C GLY A 379 13.30 -13.32 -5.35
N GLU A 380 12.95 -12.09 -5.71
CA GLU A 380 12.59 -11.72 -7.08
C GLU A 380 13.77 -12.01 -8.00
N GLN A 381 13.49 -12.63 -9.14
CA GLN A 381 14.48 -12.92 -10.17
C GLN A 381 13.79 -13.34 -11.48
N TYR A 382 14.31 -12.87 -12.60
CA TYR A 382 13.99 -13.41 -13.92
C TYR A 382 15.29 -13.74 -14.67
N PRO A 383 15.71 -15.01 -14.75
CA PRO A 383 16.98 -15.41 -15.35
C PRO A 383 17.11 -15.11 -16.85
N LEU A 384 18.35 -14.86 -17.30
CA LEU A 384 18.79 -14.61 -18.66
C LEU A 384 20.19 -15.24 -18.88
N GLY A 385 20.22 -16.56 -19.07
CA GLY A 385 21.47 -17.32 -19.13
C GLY A 385 22.19 -17.31 -17.77
N ASP A 386 23.45 -16.86 -17.76
CA ASP A 386 24.26 -16.64 -16.53
C ASP A 386 24.02 -15.29 -15.84
N ALA A 387 22.98 -14.55 -16.25
CA ALA A 387 22.61 -13.22 -15.77
C ALA A 387 21.08 -13.11 -15.60
N PHE A 388 20.53 -11.91 -15.47
CA PHE A 388 19.12 -11.68 -15.18
C PHE A 388 18.51 -10.53 -16.00
N HIS A 389 17.22 -10.67 -16.35
CA HIS A 389 16.35 -9.57 -16.77
C HIS A 389 15.88 -8.71 -15.59
N SER A 390 15.77 -9.30 -14.40
CA SER A 390 15.50 -8.61 -13.14
C SER A 390 16.03 -9.40 -11.96
N LEU A 391 16.45 -8.70 -10.90
CA LEU A 391 16.98 -9.31 -9.68
C LEU A 391 16.61 -8.46 -8.45
N TYR A 392 16.00 -9.11 -7.46
CA TYR A 392 15.54 -8.53 -6.19
C TYR A 392 14.57 -7.35 -6.31
N GLY A 393 13.88 -7.26 -7.45
CA GLY A 393 12.95 -6.20 -7.83
C GLY A 393 13.51 -5.29 -8.93
N PHE A 394 14.84 -5.18 -9.04
CA PHE A 394 15.51 -4.23 -9.92
C PHE A 394 15.55 -4.68 -11.37
N GLN A 395 15.30 -3.73 -12.28
CA GLN A 395 15.48 -3.88 -13.72
C GLN A 395 16.00 -2.56 -14.33
N ILE A 396 16.98 -2.66 -15.22
CA ILE A 396 17.53 -1.52 -15.98
C ILE A 396 17.10 -1.64 -17.44
N ARG A 397 16.67 -0.53 -18.05
CA ARG A 397 16.34 -0.46 -19.48
C ARG A 397 16.99 0.74 -20.16
N ASP A 398 17.37 0.57 -21.42
CA ASP A 398 17.84 1.66 -22.29
C ASP A 398 16.68 2.53 -22.79
N ALA A 399 17.02 3.58 -23.56
CA ALA A 399 16.06 4.44 -24.26
C ALA A 399 15.07 3.67 -25.15
N ASN A 400 15.51 2.59 -25.80
CA ASN A 400 14.70 1.73 -26.67
C ASN A 400 13.84 0.72 -25.89
N ARG A 401 13.81 0.82 -24.55
CA ARG A 401 13.13 -0.09 -23.61
C ARG A 401 13.71 -1.51 -23.58
N ALA A 402 14.85 -1.78 -24.22
CA ALA A 402 15.56 -3.05 -24.13
C ALA A 402 16.10 -3.25 -22.70
N VAL A 403 16.03 -4.48 -22.19
CA VAL A 403 16.50 -4.81 -20.83
C VAL A 403 18.01 -5.01 -20.85
N LEU A 404 18.72 -4.27 -20.00
CA LEU A 404 20.15 -4.51 -19.78
C LEU A 404 20.33 -5.63 -18.75
N ALA A 405 21.13 -6.63 -19.09
CA ALA A 405 21.29 -7.82 -18.27
C ALA A 405 22.04 -7.50 -16.96
N ILE A 406 21.39 -7.73 -15.83
CA ILE A 406 21.98 -7.60 -14.48
C ILE A 406 22.75 -8.87 -14.16
N LYS A 407 23.97 -8.76 -13.63
CA LYS A 407 24.81 -9.88 -13.19
C LYS A 407 24.65 -10.17 -11.70
N ASP A 408 24.58 -9.13 -10.87
CA ASP A 408 24.39 -9.24 -9.42
C ASP A 408 23.89 -7.91 -8.82
N VAL A 409 23.39 -7.94 -7.58
CA VAL A 409 22.89 -6.79 -6.82
C VAL A 409 23.37 -6.89 -5.37
N GLU A 410 24.22 -5.95 -4.96
CA GLU A 410 24.87 -5.90 -3.64
C GLU A 410 24.49 -4.64 -2.86
N ILE A 411 24.43 -4.72 -1.53
CA ILE A 411 24.37 -3.53 -0.67
C ILE A 411 25.78 -2.92 -0.61
N LYS A 412 25.93 -1.70 -1.11
CA LYS A 412 27.21 -0.97 -1.23
C LYS A 412 27.51 -0.15 0.03
N SER A 413 26.48 0.38 0.69
CA SER A 413 26.57 1.14 1.96
C SER A 413 25.24 1.01 2.73
N PRO A 414 25.11 1.53 3.96
CA PRO A 414 23.82 1.59 4.66
C PRO A 414 22.69 2.30 3.91
N THR A 415 22.99 3.10 2.89
CA THR A 415 22.05 3.88 2.05
C THR A 415 22.03 3.47 0.59
N SER A 416 22.90 2.55 0.13
CA SER A 416 23.11 2.34 -1.31
C SER A 416 23.16 0.88 -1.76
N VAL A 417 22.72 0.68 -3.00
CA VAL A 417 22.77 -0.57 -3.74
C VAL A 417 23.69 -0.39 -4.95
N ARG A 418 24.57 -1.35 -5.22
CA ARG A 418 25.25 -1.47 -6.52
C ARG A 418 24.63 -2.60 -7.32
N ILE A 419 24.19 -2.27 -8.53
CA ILE A 419 23.63 -3.19 -9.52
C ILE A 419 24.72 -3.43 -10.56
N ARG A 420 25.35 -4.61 -10.54
CA ARG A 420 26.39 -4.99 -11.49
C ARG A 420 25.74 -5.45 -12.80
N LEU A 421 26.21 -4.96 -13.94
CA LEU A 421 25.74 -5.39 -15.26
C LEU A 421 26.58 -6.54 -15.80
N LYS A 422 25.99 -7.33 -16.72
CA LYS A 422 26.70 -8.40 -17.44
C LYS A 422 27.75 -7.86 -18.42
N SER A 423 27.54 -6.65 -18.91
CA SER A 423 28.42 -5.95 -19.86
C SER A 423 28.25 -4.44 -19.68
N PRO A 424 29.30 -3.63 -19.86
CA PRO A 424 29.19 -2.19 -19.71
C PRO A 424 28.14 -1.56 -20.63
N VAL A 425 27.46 -0.52 -20.13
CA VAL A 425 26.54 0.31 -20.91
C VAL A 425 27.36 1.03 -21.99
N LYS A 426 26.89 0.97 -23.24
CA LYS A 426 27.55 1.68 -24.36
C LYS A 426 27.56 3.19 -24.09
N GLU A 427 28.60 3.85 -24.59
CA GLU A 427 28.72 5.31 -24.56
C GLU A 427 27.49 5.98 -25.20
N GLY A 428 27.05 7.13 -24.65
CA GLY A 428 25.86 7.84 -25.11
C GLY A 428 24.51 7.14 -24.91
N THR A 429 24.47 5.95 -24.30
CA THR A 429 23.22 5.20 -24.06
C THR A 429 22.59 5.59 -22.73
N THR A 430 21.55 6.43 -22.78
CA THR A 430 20.74 6.77 -21.60
C THR A 430 19.97 5.55 -21.08
N CYS A 431 19.91 5.43 -19.76
CA CYS A 431 19.29 4.30 -19.08
C CYS A 431 18.29 4.75 -18.01
N THR A 432 17.37 3.87 -17.64
CA THR A 432 16.44 4.07 -16.52
C THR A 432 16.40 2.84 -15.62
N LEU A 433 16.31 3.07 -14.31
CA LEU A 433 16.10 2.05 -13.29
C LEU A 433 14.60 1.87 -13.03
N SER A 434 14.20 0.67 -12.69
CA SER A 434 12.85 0.35 -12.21
C SER A 434 12.96 -0.70 -11.10
N TYR A 435 12.03 -0.66 -10.16
CA TYR A 435 11.95 -1.58 -9.03
C TYR A 435 10.50 -2.01 -8.83
N GLY A 436 10.24 -3.32 -8.92
CA GLY A 436 8.90 -3.88 -8.76
C GLY A 436 8.46 -4.80 -9.88
N LEU A 437 8.71 -6.10 -9.76
CA LEU A 437 8.31 -7.11 -10.74
C LEU A 437 7.71 -8.35 -10.05
N PRO A 438 6.85 -9.13 -10.74
CA PRO A 438 6.15 -10.26 -10.11
C PRO A 438 6.97 -11.56 -10.07
N TYR A 439 8.16 -11.61 -10.69
CA TYR A 439 8.88 -12.86 -10.97
C TYR A 439 9.60 -13.42 -9.74
N ALA A 440 9.11 -14.52 -9.19
CA ALA A 440 9.82 -15.29 -8.15
C ALA A 440 10.84 -16.29 -8.75
N GLY A 441 10.80 -16.49 -10.07
CA GLY A 441 11.84 -17.16 -10.85
C GLY A 441 11.44 -18.51 -11.45
N GLN A 442 12.30 -18.99 -12.35
CA GLN A 442 12.12 -20.25 -13.09
C GLN A 442 12.25 -21.46 -12.15
N LEU A 443 11.26 -22.35 -12.15
CA LEU A 443 11.22 -23.54 -11.31
C LEU A 443 11.91 -24.73 -11.98
N GLY A 444 11.42 -25.17 -13.14
CA GLY A 444 11.87 -26.36 -13.83
C GLY A 444 10.97 -26.70 -15.01
N LYS A 445 11.24 -27.83 -15.69
CA LYS A 445 10.34 -28.37 -16.71
C LYS A 445 9.29 -29.28 -16.08
N ILE A 446 8.07 -29.22 -16.61
CA ILE A 446 7.02 -30.20 -16.32
C ILE A 446 7.46 -31.56 -16.87
N LEU A 447 7.61 -32.55 -15.98
CA LEU A 447 7.87 -33.94 -16.32
C LEU A 447 6.58 -34.69 -16.64
N GLU A 448 5.55 -34.47 -15.83
CA GLU A 448 4.26 -35.16 -15.88
C GLU A 448 3.14 -34.20 -15.42
N ILE A 449 1.93 -34.46 -15.92
CA ILE A 449 0.71 -33.77 -15.51
C ILE A 449 -0.30 -34.85 -15.12
N GLN A 450 -0.69 -34.88 -13.86
CA GLN A 450 -1.57 -35.90 -13.31
C GLN A 450 -2.82 -35.29 -12.66
N LYS A 451 -3.85 -36.13 -12.46
CA LYS A 451 -5.04 -35.74 -11.70
C LYS A 451 -4.73 -35.83 -10.21
N GLY A 452 -4.78 -34.70 -9.50
CA GLY A 452 -4.56 -34.65 -8.07
C GLY A 452 -5.78 -35.10 -7.25
N PRO A 453 -5.63 -35.17 -5.91
CA PRO A 453 -6.75 -35.38 -5.00
C PRO A 453 -7.68 -34.14 -5.01
N PRO A 454 -9.01 -34.32 -5.03
CA PRO A 454 -9.95 -33.20 -5.06
C PRO A 454 -9.88 -32.38 -3.76
N ARG A 455 -10.12 -31.07 -3.86
CA ARG A 455 -10.24 -30.16 -2.71
C ARG A 455 -11.71 -29.91 -2.46
N ASP A 456 -12.24 -30.51 -1.40
CA ASP A 456 -13.68 -30.62 -1.15
C ASP A 456 -14.40 -31.26 -2.35
N THR A 457 -15.10 -30.48 -3.16
CA THR A 457 -15.78 -30.93 -4.40
C THR A 457 -15.01 -30.63 -5.68
N GLU A 458 -13.91 -29.88 -5.61
CA GLU A 458 -13.22 -29.32 -6.77
C GLU A 458 -12.12 -30.27 -7.30
N PRO A 459 -12.13 -30.62 -8.60
CA PRO A 459 -11.06 -31.40 -9.19
C PRO A 459 -9.76 -30.58 -9.28
N THR A 460 -8.63 -31.25 -9.05
CA THR A 460 -7.30 -30.64 -9.10
C THR A 460 -6.43 -31.27 -10.18
N THR A 461 -5.45 -30.49 -10.63
CA THR A 461 -4.37 -30.92 -11.51
C THR A 461 -3.06 -30.72 -10.77
N GLU A 462 -2.17 -31.68 -10.93
CA GLU A 462 -0.84 -31.70 -10.36
C GLU A 462 0.21 -31.64 -11.47
N LEU A 463 1.13 -30.69 -11.35
CA LEU A 463 2.28 -30.52 -12.24
C LEU A 463 3.52 -31.06 -11.52
N VAL A 464 4.13 -32.12 -12.06
CA VAL A 464 5.35 -32.72 -11.51
C VAL A 464 6.57 -32.05 -12.16
N ILE A 465 7.51 -31.56 -11.36
CA ILE A 465 8.77 -30.98 -11.82
C ILE A 465 9.98 -31.62 -11.12
N ALA A 466 11.10 -31.69 -11.83
CA ALA A 466 12.33 -32.31 -11.32
C ALA A 466 12.95 -31.53 -10.15
N GLY A 467 13.47 -32.25 -9.16
CA GLY A 467 14.34 -31.73 -8.10
C GLY A 467 13.65 -31.49 -6.75
N PRO A 468 14.44 -31.33 -5.67
CA PRO A 468 13.93 -31.16 -4.30
C PRO A 468 13.44 -29.73 -4.03
N LEU A 469 12.62 -29.58 -2.99
CA LEU A 469 11.95 -28.34 -2.63
C LEU A 469 12.95 -27.24 -2.19
N ASP A 470 13.22 -26.27 -3.07
CA ASP A 470 14.16 -25.19 -2.80
C ASP A 470 13.65 -24.16 -1.76
N ASN A 471 14.56 -23.32 -1.26
CA ASN A 471 14.24 -22.31 -0.25
C ASN A 471 13.28 -21.21 -0.75
N ARG A 472 13.25 -20.93 -2.06
CA ARG A 472 12.33 -19.95 -2.67
C ARG A 472 10.91 -20.50 -2.66
N LEU A 473 10.70 -21.76 -3.06
CA LEU A 473 9.40 -22.42 -3.01
C LEU A 473 8.91 -22.53 -1.56
N LYS A 474 9.81 -22.79 -0.60
CA LYS A 474 9.48 -22.73 0.84
C LYS A 474 9.00 -21.34 1.29
N ARG A 475 9.56 -20.24 0.76
CA ARG A 475 9.04 -18.87 1.02
C ARG A 475 7.70 -18.62 0.35
N LEU A 476 7.52 -19.02 -0.91
CA LEU A 476 6.23 -18.88 -1.62
C LEU A 476 5.11 -19.70 -0.95
N GLN A 477 5.42 -20.90 -0.45
CA GLN A 477 4.50 -21.73 0.34
C GLN A 477 4.21 -21.12 1.72
N ALA A 478 5.16 -20.40 2.32
CA ALA A 478 4.94 -19.64 3.55
C ALA A 478 4.02 -18.42 3.34
N GLU A 479 3.81 -17.98 2.10
CA GLU A 479 2.80 -16.97 1.72
C GLU A 479 1.41 -17.58 1.42
N GLY A 480 1.28 -18.91 1.55
CA GLY A 480 0.07 -19.69 1.29
C GLY A 480 -0.06 -20.09 -0.19
N ALA A 481 -0.37 -19.12 -1.05
CA ALA A 481 -0.58 -19.33 -2.48
C ALA A 481 0.22 -18.35 -3.36
N PHE A 482 0.75 -18.88 -4.47
CA PHE A 482 1.51 -18.14 -5.49
C PHE A 482 1.06 -18.61 -6.88
N HIS A 483 1.42 -17.90 -7.95
CA HIS A 483 1.07 -18.31 -9.30
C HIS A 483 2.23 -19.02 -10.00
N VAL A 484 1.93 -19.93 -10.92
CA VAL A 484 2.88 -20.38 -11.95
C VAL A 484 2.36 -20.09 -13.35
N THR A 485 3.28 -19.92 -14.29
CA THR A 485 3.00 -19.80 -15.72
C THR A 485 4.10 -20.43 -16.55
N ASN A 486 3.78 -20.78 -17.80
CA ASN A 486 4.72 -21.29 -18.79
C ASN A 486 5.53 -20.18 -19.53
N MET A 487 5.20 -18.90 -19.30
CA MET A 487 5.84 -17.73 -19.94
C MET A 487 5.73 -17.65 -21.48
N ASP A 488 4.75 -18.33 -22.09
CA ASP A 488 4.41 -18.13 -23.51
C ASP A 488 3.85 -16.70 -23.76
N SER A 489 3.70 -16.31 -25.03
CA SER A 489 3.26 -14.97 -25.43
C SER A 489 1.85 -14.93 -26.05
N GLY A 490 1.26 -13.73 -26.08
CA GLY A 490 -0.12 -13.51 -26.55
C GLY A 490 -1.14 -14.25 -25.70
N ASP A 491 -2.21 -14.77 -26.31
CA ASP A 491 -3.26 -15.53 -25.60
C ASP A 491 -2.91 -17.00 -25.35
N ASN A 492 -1.64 -17.42 -25.51
CA ASN A 492 -1.25 -18.83 -25.46
C ASN A 492 -0.68 -19.30 -24.12
N TYR A 493 -0.43 -18.40 -23.15
CA TYR A 493 0.17 -18.77 -21.87
C TYR A 493 -0.81 -19.40 -20.88
N ALA A 494 -0.41 -20.53 -20.32
CA ALA A 494 -1.10 -21.14 -19.18
C ALA A 494 -0.69 -20.42 -17.89
N ARG A 495 -1.66 -20.20 -16.97
CA ARG A 495 -1.42 -19.63 -15.63
C ARG A 495 -2.40 -20.21 -14.62
N ALA A 496 -1.93 -20.63 -13.45
CA ALA A 496 -2.77 -21.06 -12.33
C ALA A 496 -2.17 -20.63 -10.97
N PRO A 497 -2.99 -20.42 -9.92
CA PRO A 497 -2.51 -20.30 -8.56
C PRO A 497 -2.19 -21.71 -8.02
N ILE A 498 -0.96 -21.93 -7.57
CA ILE A 498 -0.58 -23.13 -6.83
C ILE A 498 -1.09 -23.02 -5.40
N ARG A 499 -1.84 -24.04 -4.99
CA ARG A 499 -2.57 -24.14 -3.71
C ARG A 499 -1.98 -25.16 -2.75
N GLN A 500 -0.98 -25.93 -3.18
CA GLN A 500 -0.19 -26.84 -2.36
C GLN A 500 1.11 -27.19 -3.09
N VAL A 501 2.17 -27.36 -2.32
CA VAL A 501 3.46 -27.87 -2.79
C VAL A 501 3.85 -29.05 -1.91
N THR A 502 4.22 -30.17 -2.52
CA THR A 502 4.75 -31.37 -1.86
C THR A 502 6.01 -31.85 -2.57
N GLU A 503 6.83 -32.66 -1.88
CA GLU A 503 8.00 -33.33 -2.44
C GLU A 503 7.77 -34.84 -2.35
N VAL A 504 7.94 -35.55 -3.47
CA VAL A 504 7.76 -37.01 -3.58
C VAL A 504 8.87 -37.56 -4.49
N ASP A 505 9.61 -38.56 -4.00
CA ASP A 505 10.69 -39.24 -4.72
C ASP A 505 11.72 -38.31 -5.38
N GLY A 506 12.02 -37.17 -4.73
CA GLY A 506 12.97 -36.16 -5.23
C GLY A 506 12.43 -35.24 -6.33
N ASN A 507 11.11 -35.25 -6.57
CA ASN A 507 10.40 -34.32 -7.45
C ASN A 507 9.45 -33.43 -6.63
N ILE A 508 9.20 -32.21 -7.11
CA ILE A 508 8.19 -31.32 -6.54
C ILE A 508 6.87 -31.53 -7.30
N ILE A 509 5.78 -31.63 -6.55
CA ILE A 509 4.42 -31.65 -7.07
C ILE A 509 3.74 -30.31 -6.75
N LEU A 510 3.22 -29.63 -7.78
CA LEU A 510 2.51 -28.36 -7.68
C LEU A 510 1.04 -28.57 -8.00
N SER A 511 0.16 -28.39 -7.02
CA SER A 511 -1.29 -28.69 -7.14
C SER A 511 -2.14 -27.42 -7.19
N PHE A 512 -3.11 -27.35 -8.12
CA PHE A 512 -4.09 -26.27 -8.27
C PHE A 512 -5.51 -26.79 -8.54
N GLU A 513 -6.54 -25.97 -8.25
CA GLU A 513 -7.94 -26.28 -8.57
C GLU A 513 -8.24 -25.94 -10.04
N ASN A 514 -8.89 -26.85 -10.77
CA ASN A 514 -9.01 -26.73 -12.23
C ASN A 514 -9.83 -25.50 -12.67
N ARG A 515 -10.75 -25.04 -11.82
CA ARG A 515 -11.54 -23.80 -12.00
C ARG A 515 -10.72 -22.51 -11.90
N GLU A 516 -9.54 -22.54 -11.25
CA GLU A 516 -8.67 -21.38 -11.08
C GLU A 516 -7.65 -21.19 -12.21
N ARG A 517 -7.63 -22.11 -13.19
CA ARG A 517 -6.82 -22.04 -14.40
C ARG A 517 -7.23 -20.83 -15.24
N ARG A 518 -6.37 -19.82 -15.29
CA ARG A 518 -6.59 -18.56 -16.03
C ARG A 518 -6.30 -18.76 -17.53
N ASN A 519 -6.80 -17.84 -18.35
CA ASN A 519 -6.64 -17.79 -19.81
C ASN A 519 -7.25 -18.95 -20.62
N GLY A 520 -7.79 -19.99 -19.96
CA GLY A 520 -8.38 -21.15 -20.64
C GLY A 520 -7.37 -22.08 -21.30
N LYS A 521 -6.07 -21.92 -21.04
CA LYS A 521 -4.96 -22.70 -21.60
C LYS A 521 -4.43 -23.71 -20.57
N ASP A 522 -4.24 -24.95 -21.01
CA ASP A 522 -3.62 -25.99 -20.19
C ASP A 522 -2.09 -25.94 -20.26
N PHE A 523 -1.47 -26.41 -19.18
CA PHE A 523 -0.05 -26.72 -19.17
C PHE A 523 0.22 -28.00 -19.98
N ALA A 524 1.44 -28.14 -20.50
CA ALA A 524 1.88 -29.31 -21.25
C ALA A 524 3.26 -29.81 -20.76
N VAL A 525 3.46 -31.12 -20.81
CA VAL A 525 4.75 -31.76 -20.48
C VAL A 525 5.88 -31.16 -21.34
N GLY A 526 7.03 -30.93 -20.73
CA GLY A 526 8.20 -30.29 -21.34
C GLY A 526 8.22 -28.76 -21.28
N GLN A 527 7.10 -28.08 -20.98
CA GLN A 527 7.07 -26.64 -20.73
C GLN A 527 7.89 -26.28 -19.48
N THR A 528 8.51 -25.11 -19.51
CA THR A 528 9.25 -24.52 -18.37
C THR A 528 8.28 -23.70 -17.51
N LEU A 529 8.17 -24.01 -16.22
CA LEU A 529 7.40 -23.19 -15.28
C LEU A 529 8.23 -22.07 -14.67
N THR A 530 7.61 -20.89 -14.55
CA THR A 530 8.09 -19.73 -13.78
C THR A 530 7.08 -19.41 -12.69
N ALA A 531 7.57 -19.23 -11.46
CA ALA A 531 6.75 -18.77 -10.34
C ALA A 531 6.61 -17.25 -10.34
N LEU A 532 5.41 -16.78 -10.00
CA LEU A 532 5.05 -15.38 -9.85
C LEU A 532 4.37 -15.15 -8.49
N ARG A 533 4.68 -14.03 -7.82
CA ARG A 533 3.79 -13.49 -6.77
C ARG A 533 2.57 -12.84 -7.44
N CYS A 534 1.52 -12.55 -6.66
CA CYS A 534 0.26 -12.02 -7.21
C CYS A 534 0.42 -10.69 -7.94
N PHE A 535 1.36 -9.85 -7.50
CA PHE A 535 1.66 -8.51 -8.02
C PHE A 535 3.18 -8.25 -8.04
N SER A 536 3.58 -7.13 -8.63
CA SER A 536 4.93 -6.59 -8.55
C SER A 536 5.40 -6.38 -7.11
N TYR A 537 6.65 -6.77 -6.86
CA TYR A 537 7.32 -6.63 -5.58
C TYR A 537 8.83 -6.50 -5.76
N GLY A 538 9.54 -6.29 -4.66
CA GLY A 538 10.99 -6.46 -4.60
C GLY A 538 11.44 -6.80 -3.18
N ASN A 539 12.75 -6.93 -2.99
CA ASN A 539 13.34 -7.46 -1.75
C ASN A 539 14.06 -6.40 -0.90
N LEU A 540 14.10 -5.13 -1.31
CA LEU A 540 14.76 -4.08 -0.55
C LEU A 540 13.86 -3.55 0.59
N ARG A 541 14.43 -3.50 1.79
CA ARG A 541 13.85 -2.90 3.00
C ARG A 541 14.90 -2.10 3.79
N ASP A 542 14.46 -1.31 4.75
CA ASP A 542 15.30 -0.78 5.81
C ASP A 542 15.44 -1.79 6.98
N SER A 543 16.10 -1.39 8.06
CA SER A 543 16.31 -2.22 9.26
C SER A 543 15.49 -1.75 10.47
N ASP A 544 14.25 -1.30 10.25
CA ASP A 544 13.35 -0.89 11.33
C ASP A 544 13.18 -1.99 12.41
N PRO A 545 13.49 -1.72 13.69
CA PRO A 545 13.41 -2.71 14.75
C PRO A 545 12.01 -2.87 15.36
N GLU A 546 11.02 -2.07 14.94
CA GLU A 546 9.65 -2.12 15.48
C GLU A 546 9.04 -3.52 15.38
N GLN A 547 8.37 -3.97 16.45
CA GLN A 547 7.76 -5.30 16.55
C GLN A 547 6.24 -5.20 16.51
N ALA A 548 5.61 -6.11 15.76
CA ALA A 548 4.16 -6.26 15.79
C ALA A 548 3.67 -6.76 17.16
N ILE A 549 2.51 -6.26 17.58
CA ILE A 549 1.79 -6.76 18.76
C ILE A 549 0.89 -7.94 18.42
N HIS A 550 0.39 -8.04 17.18
CA HIS A 550 -0.29 -9.22 16.69
C HIS A 550 0.65 -10.16 15.92
N LYS A 551 0.07 -11.28 15.50
CA LYS A 551 0.72 -12.42 14.86
C LYS A 551 -0.21 -12.95 13.77
N PHE A 552 0.31 -13.74 12.85
CA PHE A 552 -0.53 -14.49 11.90
C PHE A 552 -1.52 -15.37 12.67
N GLY A 553 -2.80 -15.01 12.64
CA GLY A 553 -3.88 -15.60 13.42
C GLY A 553 -4.73 -16.59 12.64
N ASP A 554 -4.75 -16.50 11.30
CA ASP A 554 -5.34 -17.53 10.46
C ASP A 554 -4.43 -18.77 10.44
N THR A 555 -4.92 -19.87 11.01
CA THR A 555 -4.19 -21.13 11.09
C THR A 555 -4.10 -21.86 9.74
N ALA A 556 -4.85 -21.41 8.72
CA ALA A 556 -4.68 -21.83 7.33
C ALA A 556 -3.61 -21.00 6.58
N TYR A 557 -3.06 -19.93 7.17
CA TYR A 557 -2.10 -19.04 6.51
C TYR A 557 -0.66 -19.63 6.44
N GLY A 558 -0.53 -20.65 5.59
CA GLY A 558 0.73 -21.28 5.22
C GLY A 558 1.51 -21.80 6.43
N THR A 559 2.81 -21.51 6.48
CA THR A 559 3.70 -21.88 7.60
C THR A 559 4.03 -20.69 8.52
N ARG A 560 3.34 -19.55 8.35
CA ARG A 560 3.58 -18.31 9.12
C ARG A 560 2.68 -18.16 10.35
N ALA A 561 1.59 -18.93 10.47
CA ALA A 561 0.70 -18.94 11.62
C ALA A 561 1.46 -18.91 12.97
N GLY A 562 1.06 -18.02 13.88
CA GLY A 562 1.69 -17.80 15.19
C GLY A 562 2.98 -16.95 15.20
N GLN A 563 3.53 -16.58 14.05
CA GLN A 563 4.70 -15.68 13.96
C GLN A 563 4.25 -14.20 14.01
N PRO A 564 5.07 -13.28 14.58
CA PRO A 564 4.78 -11.85 14.52
C PRO A 564 4.90 -11.31 13.09
N TYR A 565 4.19 -10.23 12.79
CA TYR A 565 4.36 -9.53 11.52
C TYR A 565 5.67 -8.69 11.51
N PRO A 566 6.42 -8.64 10.39
CA PRO A 566 7.60 -7.79 10.30
C PRO A 566 7.24 -6.35 9.93
N LEU A 567 7.46 -5.39 10.84
CA LEU A 567 7.13 -3.97 10.64
C LEU A 567 8.29 -3.17 9.99
N TRP A 568 8.94 -3.72 8.97
CA TRP A 568 10.00 -3.02 8.22
C TRP A 568 9.45 -1.91 7.30
N ASN A 569 10.24 -0.89 6.98
CA ASN A 569 9.95 0.00 5.85
C ASN A 569 10.45 -0.70 4.57
N TRP A 570 9.57 -0.86 3.58
CA TRP A 570 9.90 -1.56 2.33
C TRP A 570 9.98 -0.56 1.18
N CYS A 571 10.89 -0.80 0.24
CA CYS A 571 11.13 0.15 -0.84
C CYS A 571 9.89 0.33 -1.71
N VAL A 572 9.47 1.58 -1.96
CA VAL A 572 8.38 1.88 -2.90
C VAL A 572 8.69 1.28 -4.28
N LEU A 573 7.64 0.85 -4.97
CA LEU A 573 7.72 0.49 -6.38
C LEU A 573 7.93 1.76 -7.21
N PHE A 574 8.83 1.72 -8.18
CA PHE A 574 9.12 2.84 -9.07
C PHE A 574 9.49 2.36 -10.49
N ASN A 575 9.21 3.19 -11.50
CA ASN A 575 9.35 2.84 -12.91
C ASN A 575 9.98 3.99 -13.68
N ARG A 576 10.96 3.71 -14.54
CA ARG A 576 11.70 4.69 -15.35
C ARG A 576 12.45 5.77 -14.54
N PHE A 577 12.87 5.49 -13.31
CA PHE A 577 13.73 6.40 -12.53
C PHE A 577 15.03 6.69 -13.31
N PRO A 578 15.44 7.96 -13.48
CA PRO A 578 16.57 8.31 -14.34
C PRO A 578 17.90 7.78 -13.80
N ILE A 579 18.78 7.34 -14.69
CA ILE A 579 20.18 7.06 -14.37
C ILE A 579 21.03 8.14 -15.04
N ILE A 580 21.77 8.91 -14.23
CA ILE A 580 22.77 9.89 -14.71
C ILE A 580 24.14 9.24 -14.87
N GLU A 581 25.10 9.92 -15.47
CA GLU A 581 26.52 9.49 -15.45
C GLU A 581 27.24 10.15 -14.25
N GLU A 582 28.27 9.48 -13.69
CA GLU A 582 29.09 10.00 -12.56
C GLU A 582 30.08 11.11 -12.94
#